data_AF-A0A820NGZ6-F1
#
_entry.id   AF-A0A820NGZ6-F1
#
_cell.length_a   1.000
_cell.length_b   1.000
_cell.length_c   1.000
_cell.angle_alpha   90.00
_cell.angle_beta   90.00
_cell.angle_gamma   90.00
#
_symmetry.space_group_name_H-M   'P 1'
#
loop_
_entity.id
_entity.type
_entity.pdbx_description
1 polymer ?
#
loop_
_entity_poly.entity_id
_entity_poly.type
_entity_poly.pdbx_seq_one_letter_code
_entity_poly.pdbx_strand_id
1 'polypeptide(L)'
;MASKSIADIQHQGKFFVEPSTTAGKLNTADWPLLLKNFDRLNIRSNHYTPIAAGCSPLQRPIEDYIKSGFINLDKPVNPSSHEVVAWVKRILCKALPVSKTGHSGTLDPKVSGCLIVCIERATRLVKSHQL
;
A
#
# COMPACT_ATOMS: atom_id res chain seq x y z
N MET A 1 2.08 28.02 -15.41
CA MET A 1 2.81 26.75 -15.25
C MET A 1 1.96 25.85 -14.36
N ALA A 2 1.48 24.71 -14.86
CA ALA A 2 0.63 23.84 -14.06
C ALA A 2 1.45 23.30 -12.86
N SER A 3 0.99 23.58 -11.64
CA SER A 3 1.58 23.01 -10.43
C SER A 3 1.51 21.49 -10.51
N LYS A 4 2.64 20.79 -10.44
CA LYS A 4 2.65 19.32 -10.37
C LYS A 4 1.75 18.86 -9.23
N SER A 5 0.95 17.81 -9.46
CA SER A 5 0.10 17.24 -8.42
C SER A 5 0.97 16.69 -7.29
N ILE A 6 0.47 16.73 -6.05
CA ILE A 6 1.15 16.11 -4.89
C ILE A 6 1.46 14.64 -5.17
N ALA A 7 0.57 13.94 -5.88
CA ALA A 7 0.78 12.55 -6.28
C ALA A 7 2.00 12.38 -7.20
N ASP A 8 2.20 13.29 -8.16
CA ASP A 8 3.35 13.24 -9.08
C ASP A 8 4.66 13.48 -8.33
N ILE A 9 4.64 14.41 -7.37
CA ILE A 9 5.78 14.70 -6.50
C ILE A 9 6.11 13.48 -5.64
N GLN A 10 5.09 12.82 -5.09
CA GLN A 10 5.26 11.64 -4.26
C GLN A 10 5.77 10.41 -5.03
N HIS A 11 5.44 10.29 -6.31
CA HIS A 11 5.97 9.22 -7.15
C HIS A 11 7.40 9.47 -7.62
N GLN A 12 7.74 10.72 -7.95
CA GLN A 12 9.08 11.09 -8.45
C GLN A 12 10.10 11.29 -7.32
N GLY A 13 9.65 11.70 -6.13
CA GLY A 13 10.50 12.04 -5.00
C GLY A 13 11.14 10.82 -4.33
N LYS A 14 12.40 10.97 -3.91
CA LYS A 14 13.10 9.99 -3.05
C LYS A 14 12.86 10.36 -1.59
N PHE A 15 11.91 9.70 -0.96
CA PHE A 15 11.57 9.91 0.46
C PHE A 15 12.34 8.91 1.32
N PHE A 16 13.36 9.39 2.02
CA PHE A 16 14.24 8.59 2.88
C PHE A 16 14.71 9.45 4.06
N VAL A 17 14.76 8.87 5.26
CA VAL A 17 15.22 9.57 6.46
C VAL A 17 16.73 9.44 6.56
N GLU A 18 17.49 10.47 6.24
CA GLU A 18 18.94 10.41 6.30
C GLU A 18 19.46 10.34 7.76
N PRO A 19 20.54 9.59 8.03
CA PRO A 19 21.16 9.58 9.35
C PRO A 19 21.77 10.96 9.64
N SER A 20 21.50 11.51 10.82
CA SER A 20 22.02 12.81 11.23
C SER A 20 22.66 12.75 12.60
N THR A 21 23.70 13.55 12.82
CA THR A 21 24.34 13.72 14.13
C THR A 21 23.59 14.70 15.03
N THR A 22 22.80 15.61 14.45
CA THR A 22 22.01 16.61 15.15
C THR A 22 20.51 16.41 14.89
N ALA A 23 19.67 16.74 15.87
CA ALA A 23 18.22 16.74 15.70
C ALA A 23 17.80 17.90 14.78
N GLY A 24 17.68 17.62 13.47
CA GLY A 24 17.19 18.56 12.49
C GLY A 24 15.66 18.61 12.47
N LYS A 25 15.07 19.78 12.19
CA LYS A 25 13.64 19.89 11.86
C LYS A 25 13.44 19.48 10.40
N LEU A 26 12.96 18.26 10.18
CA LEU A 26 12.50 17.80 8.87
C LEU A 26 11.07 18.27 8.65
N ASN A 27 10.74 18.84 7.48
CA ASN A 27 9.35 19.08 7.11
C ASN A 27 8.85 17.90 6.28
N THR A 28 7.99 17.05 6.86
CA THR A 28 7.52 15.81 6.23
C THR A 28 6.01 15.77 5.99
N ALA A 29 5.35 16.94 5.97
CA ALA A 29 3.90 17.05 5.79
C ALA A 29 3.38 16.41 4.49
N ASP A 30 4.17 16.52 3.41
CA ASP A 30 3.80 16.02 2.08
C ASP A 30 4.44 14.66 1.73
N TRP A 31 5.14 14.03 2.67
CA TRP A 31 5.73 12.72 2.45
C TRP A 31 4.64 11.65 2.30
N PRO A 32 4.87 10.61 1.47
CA PRO A 32 3.82 9.65 1.13
C PRO A 32 3.54 8.66 2.26
N LEU A 33 2.28 8.22 2.32
CA LEU A 33 1.83 7.06 3.10
C LEU A 33 2.27 7.12 4.57
N LEU A 34 3.03 6.13 5.02
CA LEU A 34 3.48 5.97 6.41
C LEU A 34 4.56 6.98 6.82
N LEU A 35 5.20 7.65 5.86
CA LEU A 35 6.21 8.66 6.17
C LEU A 35 5.64 10.08 6.30
N LYS A 36 4.33 10.24 6.13
CA LYS A 36 3.66 11.52 6.32
C LYS A 36 3.76 11.97 7.78
N ASN A 37 4.21 13.21 8.01
CA ASN A 37 4.42 13.77 9.35
C ASN A 37 5.38 12.95 10.23
N PHE A 38 6.39 12.31 9.62
CA PHE A 38 7.45 11.61 10.33
C PHE A 38 8.15 12.48 11.39
N ASP A 39 8.21 13.79 11.18
CA ASP A 39 8.74 14.78 12.15
C ASP A 39 8.00 14.80 13.50
N ARG A 40 6.78 14.26 13.57
CA ARG A 40 5.99 14.17 14.80
C ARG A 40 6.30 12.92 15.64
N LEU A 41 7.11 12.00 15.14
CA LEU A 41 7.49 10.79 15.88
C LEU A 41 8.56 11.12 16.92
N ASN A 42 8.47 10.49 18.09
CA ASN A 42 9.49 10.61 19.13
C ASN A 42 10.79 9.95 18.67
N ILE A 43 11.87 10.74 18.65
CA ILE A 43 13.20 10.29 18.21
C ILE A 43 13.94 9.66 19.40
N ARG A 44 14.28 8.37 19.28
CA ARG A 44 15.17 7.69 20.23
C ARG A 44 16.65 7.77 19.83
N SER A 45 16.94 7.66 18.53
CA SER A 45 18.30 7.79 17.96
C SER A 45 18.20 8.33 16.55
N ASN A 46 19.10 9.25 16.19
CA ASN A 46 19.23 9.80 14.83
C ASN A 46 20.33 9.12 14.00
N HIS A 47 21.17 8.32 14.66
CA HIS A 47 22.29 7.66 14.02
C HIS A 47 21.96 6.20 13.75
N TYR A 48 22.08 5.80 12.49
CA TYR A 48 21.97 4.43 12.02
C TYR A 48 22.74 4.28 10.70
N THR A 49 23.12 3.05 10.34
CA THR A 49 23.79 2.75 9.08
C THR A 49 22.74 2.33 8.05
N PRO A 50 22.49 3.12 6.98
CA PRO A 50 21.56 2.73 5.93
C PRO A 50 22.01 1.45 5.22
N ILE A 51 21.11 0.48 5.14
CA ILE A 51 21.33 -0.74 4.35
C ILE A 51 20.61 -0.56 3.02
N ALA A 52 21.27 -0.86 1.90
CA ALA A 52 20.71 -0.74 0.55
C ALA A 52 19.64 -1.79 0.20
N ALA A 53 18.93 -2.34 1.19
CA ALA A 53 17.92 -3.36 1.02
C ALA A 53 16.51 -2.77 1.06
N GLY A 54 15.68 -3.14 0.07
CA GLY A 54 14.29 -2.70 -0.02
C GLY A 54 14.13 -1.35 -0.74
N CYS A 55 12.90 -0.84 -0.72
CA CYS A 55 12.53 0.41 -1.39
C CYS A 55 11.28 1.02 -0.75
N SER A 56 11.09 2.33 -0.98
CA SER A 56 9.87 3.04 -0.58
C SER A 56 8.64 2.40 -1.26
N PRO A 57 7.46 2.34 -0.60
CA PRO A 57 6.30 1.66 -1.15
C PRO A 57 5.87 2.12 -2.54
N LEU A 58 6.00 3.42 -2.87
CA LEU A 58 5.64 3.98 -4.18
C LEU A 58 6.70 3.74 -5.26
N GLN A 59 7.91 3.32 -4.89
CA GLN A 59 9.05 3.10 -5.79
C GLN A 59 9.37 1.60 -5.97
N ARG A 60 8.46 0.72 -5.56
CA ARG A 60 8.62 -0.72 -5.74
C ARG A 60 8.57 -1.09 -7.22
N PRO A 61 9.36 -2.09 -7.66
CA PRO A 61 9.13 -2.74 -8.95
C PRO A 61 7.68 -3.23 -9.04
N ILE A 62 7.10 -3.19 -10.24
CA ILE A 62 5.67 -3.48 -10.46
C ILE A 62 5.23 -4.82 -9.86
N GLU A 63 6.07 -5.85 -9.97
CA GLU A 63 5.77 -7.17 -9.41
C GLU A 63 5.64 -7.13 -7.88
N ASP A 64 6.57 -6.47 -7.20
CA ASP A 64 6.61 -6.37 -5.74
C ASP A 64 5.56 -5.42 -5.18
N TYR A 65 5.21 -4.39 -5.97
CA TYR A 65 4.11 -3.49 -5.70
C TYR A 65 2.79 -4.27 -5.67
N ILE A 66 2.50 -5.06 -6.71
CA ILE A 66 1.30 -5.90 -6.78
C ILE A 66 1.31 -6.97 -5.67
N LYS A 67 2.43 -7.64 -5.42
CA LYS A 67 2.57 -8.66 -4.36
C LYS A 67 2.34 -8.11 -2.94
N SER A 68 2.35 -6.79 -2.76
CA SER A 68 2.06 -6.13 -1.46
C SER A 68 0.86 -5.18 -1.57
N GLY A 69 0.06 -5.33 -2.62
CA GLY A 69 -1.00 -4.40 -2.99
C GLY A 69 -2.32 -4.70 -2.33
N PHE A 70 -3.13 -3.66 -2.26
CA PHE A 70 -4.55 -3.72 -1.93
C PHE A 70 -5.34 -3.13 -3.10
N ILE A 71 -6.51 -3.69 -3.36
CA ILE A 71 -7.49 -3.15 -4.31
C ILE A 71 -8.72 -2.78 -3.50
N ASN A 72 -9.04 -1.49 -3.45
CA ASN A 72 -10.32 -1.02 -2.95
C ASN A 72 -11.36 -1.24 -4.06
N LEU A 73 -12.04 -2.38 -4.02
CA LEU A 73 -12.97 -2.79 -5.07
C LEU A 73 -14.40 -2.44 -4.65
N ASP A 74 -15.15 -1.80 -5.55
CA ASP A 74 -16.59 -1.66 -5.39
C ASP A 74 -17.28 -2.94 -5.88
N LYS A 75 -17.75 -3.75 -4.93
CA LYS A 75 -18.35 -5.04 -5.21
C LYS A 75 -19.72 -4.81 -5.86
N PRO A 76 -20.00 -5.39 -7.04
CA PRO A 76 -21.33 -5.32 -7.63
C PRO A 76 -22.34 -6.16 -6.84
N VAL A 77 -23.62 -5.82 -6.99
CA VAL A 77 -24.75 -6.62 -6.49
C VAL A 77 -24.86 -7.92 -7.29
N ASN A 78 -25.21 -9.01 -6.62
CA ASN A 78 -25.42 -10.40 -7.06
C ASN A 78 -24.28 -11.40 -6.84
N PRO A 79 -23.01 -11.16 -7.23
CA PRO A 79 -21.97 -12.16 -6.99
C PRO A 79 -21.61 -12.20 -5.50
N SER A 80 -21.19 -13.37 -5.03
CA SER A 80 -20.60 -13.51 -3.70
C SER A 80 -19.23 -12.83 -3.64
N SER A 81 -18.82 -12.42 -2.44
CA SER A 81 -17.49 -11.83 -2.24
C SER A 81 -16.35 -12.78 -2.66
N HIS A 82 -16.54 -14.09 -2.49
CA HIS A 82 -15.57 -15.12 -2.88
C HIS A 82 -15.42 -15.22 -4.41
N GLU A 83 -16.52 -15.12 -5.17
CA GLU A 83 -16.49 -15.13 -6.64
C GLU A 83 -15.77 -13.91 -7.19
N VAL A 84 -16.05 -12.72 -6.65
CA VAL A 84 -15.39 -11.48 -7.07
C VAL A 84 -13.88 -11.55 -6.83
N VAL A 85 -13.46 -12.06 -5.66
CA VAL A 85 -12.03 -12.27 -5.37
C VAL A 85 -11.41 -13.29 -6.31
N ALA A 86 -12.12 -14.36 -6.67
CA ALA A 86 -11.65 -15.34 -7.64
C ALA A 86 -11.46 -14.74 -9.04
N TRP A 87 -12.34 -13.82 -9.46
CA TRP A 87 -12.18 -13.07 -10.71
C TRP A 87 -10.97 -12.16 -10.66
N VAL A 88 -10.78 -11.40 -9.59
CA VAL A 88 -9.60 -10.54 -9.40
C VAL A 88 -8.33 -11.37 -9.48
N LYS A 89 -8.26 -12.50 -8.78
CA LYS A 89 -7.14 -13.44 -8.86
C LYS A 89 -6.90 -13.87 -10.30
N ARG A 90 -7.94 -14.34 -11.01
CA ARG A 90 -7.81 -14.80 -12.40
C ARG A 90 -7.35 -13.71 -13.36
N ILE A 91 -7.79 -12.46 -13.17
CA ILE A 91 -7.36 -11.32 -13.98
C ILE A 91 -5.89 -11.01 -13.74
N LEU A 92 -5.48 -10.92 -12.48
CA LEU A 92 -4.09 -10.64 -12.12
C LEU A 92 -3.14 -11.76 -12.55
N CYS A 93 -3.56 -13.03 -12.43
CA CYS A 93 -2.80 -14.20 -12.88
C CYS A 93 -2.41 -14.15 -14.37
N LYS A 94 -3.18 -13.44 -15.21
CA LYS A 94 -2.85 -13.31 -16.65
C LYS A 94 -1.63 -12.41 -16.88
N ALA A 95 -1.39 -11.45 -16.01
CA ALA A 95 -0.30 -10.49 -16.13
C ALA A 95 0.89 -10.80 -15.21
N LEU A 96 0.64 -11.38 -14.04
CA LEU A 96 1.64 -11.69 -13.02
C LEU A 96 1.25 -12.96 -12.26
N PRO A 97 2.19 -13.86 -11.89
CA PRO A 97 1.87 -15.05 -11.11
C PRO A 97 1.43 -14.70 -9.68
N VAL A 98 0.11 -14.52 -9.49
CA VAL A 98 -0.55 -14.32 -8.20
C VAL A 98 -1.17 -15.66 -7.73
N SER A 99 -0.65 -16.20 -6.65
CA SER A 99 -1.08 -17.42 -5.98
C SER A 99 -2.13 -17.20 -4.90
N LYS A 100 -2.05 -16.09 -4.16
CA LYS A 100 -2.87 -15.83 -2.96
C LYS A 100 -3.60 -14.50 -3.03
N THR A 101 -4.89 -14.53 -2.73
CA THR A 101 -5.77 -13.36 -2.59
C THR A 101 -6.68 -13.55 -1.38
N GLY A 102 -7.03 -12.47 -0.70
CA GLY A 102 -7.99 -12.46 0.42
C GLY A 102 -8.83 -11.18 0.42
N HIS A 103 -9.86 -11.10 1.26
CA HIS A 103 -10.74 -9.93 1.34
C HIS A 103 -11.06 -9.51 2.77
N SER A 104 -11.40 -8.23 2.97
CA SER A 104 -11.68 -7.59 4.27
C SER A 104 -13.00 -7.98 4.95
N GLY A 105 -13.58 -9.14 4.65
CA GLY A 105 -14.89 -9.53 5.18
C GLY A 105 -15.91 -9.85 4.08
N THR A 106 -16.87 -10.70 4.41
CA THR A 106 -17.84 -11.22 3.44
C THR A 106 -19.02 -10.26 3.33
N LEU A 107 -19.17 -9.60 2.19
CA LEU A 107 -20.42 -8.94 1.82
C LEU A 107 -21.37 -9.96 1.22
N ASP A 108 -22.63 -9.92 1.64
CA ASP A 108 -23.69 -10.75 1.09
C ASP A 108 -23.86 -10.51 -0.42
N PRO A 109 -24.35 -11.50 -1.18
CA PRO A 109 -24.60 -11.37 -2.61
C PRO A 109 -25.40 -10.11 -2.97
N LYS A 110 -26.39 -9.73 -2.15
CA LYS A 110 -27.27 -8.58 -2.40
C LYS A 110 -26.67 -7.22 -1.99
N VAL A 111 -25.45 -7.19 -1.45
CA VAL A 111 -24.79 -5.98 -0.95
C VAL A 111 -23.71 -5.54 -1.93
N SER A 112 -23.71 -4.26 -2.28
CA SER A 112 -22.61 -3.58 -2.96
C SER A 112 -21.77 -2.75 -1.98
N GLY A 113 -20.58 -2.33 -2.42
CA GLY A 113 -19.74 -1.41 -1.67
C GLY A 113 -18.29 -1.87 -1.55
N CYS A 114 -17.58 -1.24 -0.62
CA CYS A 114 -16.14 -1.42 -0.43
C CYS A 114 -15.78 -2.85 0.01
N LEU A 115 -15.14 -3.59 -0.88
CA LEU A 115 -14.50 -4.87 -0.63
C LEU A 115 -12.99 -4.71 -0.85
N ILE A 116 -12.21 -4.66 0.23
CA ILE A 116 -10.76 -4.52 0.11
C ILE A 116 -10.17 -5.90 -0.22
N VAL A 117 -9.67 -6.06 -1.44
CA VAL A 117 -8.98 -7.26 -1.89
C VAL A 117 -7.49 -7.14 -1.61
N CYS A 118 -6.95 -8.05 -0.83
CA CYS A 118 -5.54 -8.14 -0.46
C CYS A 118 -4.82 -9.14 -1.37
N ILE A 119 -3.63 -8.79 -1.87
CA ILE A 119 -2.85 -9.63 -2.78
C ILE A 119 -1.58 -10.14 -2.08
N GLU A 120 -1.29 -11.43 -2.21
CA GLU A 120 -0.04 -12.07 -1.76
C GLU A 120 0.37 -11.71 -0.33
N ARG A 121 1.43 -10.92 -0.15
CA ARG A 121 1.95 -10.53 1.18
C ARG A 121 0.93 -9.72 1.97
N ALA A 122 0.07 -8.96 1.29
CA ALA A 122 -0.99 -8.18 1.92
C ALA A 122 -2.06 -9.07 2.57
N THR A 123 -2.21 -10.34 2.16
CA THR A 123 -3.17 -11.27 2.77
C THR A 123 -2.95 -11.50 4.27
N ARG A 124 -1.73 -11.23 4.77
CA ARG A 124 -1.40 -11.26 6.21
C ARG A 124 -2.21 -10.25 7.02
N LEU A 125 -2.69 -9.18 6.39
CA LEU A 125 -3.46 -8.10 7.02
C LEU A 125 -4.98 -8.32 6.91
N VAL A 126 -5.44 -9.40 6.26
CA VAL A 126 -6.88 -9.69 6.12
C VAL A 126 -7.56 -9.77 7.48
N LYS A 127 -6.93 -10.41 8.47
CA LYS A 127 -7.52 -10.57 9.81
C LYS A 127 -7.78 -9.24 10.53
N SER A 128 -6.95 -8.22 10.32
CA SER A 128 -7.18 -6.89 10.90
C SER A 128 -8.22 -6.07 10.13
N HIS A 129 -8.55 -6.49 8.91
CA HIS A 129 -9.54 -5.84 8.06
C HIS A 129 -10.89 -6.53 8.03
N GLN A 130 -10.99 -7.77 8.52
CA GLN A 130 -12.26 -8.49 8.67
C GLN A 130 -13.11 -7.81 9.74
N LEU A 131 -14.25 -7.27 9.30
CA LEU A 131 -15.34 -6.83 10.16
C LEU A 131 -16.23 -8.02 10.55
#